data_AF-G5HBR8-F1
#
_entry.id   AF-G5HBR8-F1
#
_cell.length_a   1.000
_cell.length_b   1.000
_cell.length_c   1.000
_cell.angle_alpha   90.00
_cell.angle_beta   90.00
_cell.angle_gamma   90.00
#
_symmetry.space_group_name_H-M   'P 1'
#
loop_
_entity.id
_entity.type
_entity.pdbx_description
1 polymer ?
#
loop_
_entity_poly.entity_id
_entity_poly.type
_entity_poly.pdbx_seq_one_letter_code
_entity_poly.pdbx_strand_id
1 'polypeptide(L)'
;MNLKTISCIFLLVMSAVLTFCGCTQPTPVLSDGTYVTSGNETDFFQPAITFDLTEHRFSFGFNPSSSYLTAGTISVDNGYVTAATDDGAYTYIFEIKDKNTVCFVQKGSDPVTVMKGESPVTDGTEFKLTGQ
;
A
#
# COMPACT_ATOMS: atom_id res chain seq x y z
N MET A 1 -3.58 -40.09 39.07
CA MET A 1 -4.24 -39.25 38.05
C MET A 1 -4.97 -40.20 37.10
N ASN A 2 -6.29 -40.13 36.98
CA ASN A 2 -7.10 -41.17 36.33
C ASN A 2 -7.14 -41.00 34.80
N LEU A 3 -7.08 -42.11 34.05
CA LEU A 3 -7.07 -42.15 32.58
C LEU A 3 -8.30 -41.45 31.94
N LYS A 4 -9.44 -41.43 32.65
CA LYS A 4 -10.65 -40.69 32.26
C LYS A 4 -10.46 -39.16 32.29
N THR A 5 -9.65 -38.64 33.20
CA THR A 5 -9.43 -37.19 33.36
C THR A 5 -8.49 -36.64 32.27
N ILE A 6 -7.55 -37.46 31.79
CA ILE A 6 -6.61 -37.11 30.70
C ILE A 6 -7.34 -37.09 29.35
N SER A 7 -8.30 -37.99 29.14
CA SER A 7 -9.09 -38.09 27.90
C SER A 7 -9.98 -36.87 27.66
N CYS A 8 -10.54 -36.24 28.70
CA CYS A 8 -11.41 -35.06 28.55
C CYS A 8 -10.61 -33.78 28.27
N ILE A 9 -9.39 -33.68 28.81
CA ILE A 9 -8.52 -32.51 28.61
C ILE A 9 -7.96 -32.51 27.17
N PHE A 10 -7.60 -33.67 26.63
CA PHE A 10 -7.11 -33.78 25.25
C PHE A 10 -8.19 -33.47 24.20
N LEU A 11 -9.45 -33.81 24.47
CA LEU A 11 -10.59 -33.52 23.58
C LEU A 11 -10.98 -32.04 23.54
N LEU A 12 -10.83 -31.31 24.65
CA LEU A 12 -11.10 -29.86 24.71
C LEU A 12 -10.04 -29.03 23.97
N VAL A 13 -8.78 -29.45 23.98
CA VAL A 13 -7.69 -28.71 23.34
C VAL A 13 -7.71 -28.85 21.81
N MET A 14 -8.15 -30.00 21.27
CA MET A 14 -8.30 -30.19 19.81
C MET A 14 -9.49 -29.42 19.20
N SER A 15 -10.52 -29.10 19.99
CA SER A 15 -11.67 -28.30 19.54
C SER A 15 -11.37 -26.81 19.38
N ALA A 16 -10.29 -26.31 20.00
CA ALA A 16 -9.95 -24.89 19.99
C ALA A 16 -9.04 -24.48 18.81
N VAL A 17 -8.51 -25.44 18.04
CA VAL A 17 -7.56 -25.17 16.94
C VAL A 17 -8.27 -24.93 15.59
N LEU A 18 -9.60 -25.09 15.52
CA LEU A 18 -10.35 -25.02 14.25
C LEU A 18 -11.08 -23.69 13.98
N THR A 19 -10.87 -22.65 14.79
CA THR A 19 -11.53 -21.34 14.62
C THR A 19 -10.57 -20.23 14.20
N PHE A 20 -9.86 -20.44 13.10
CA PHE A 20 -9.43 -19.35 12.23
C PHE A 20 -9.87 -19.66 10.80
N CYS A 21 -11.19 -19.71 10.59
CA CYS A 21 -11.75 -19.44 9.28
C CYS A 21 -11.63 -17.92 9.09
N GLY A 22 -10.41 -17.46 8.80
CA GLY A 22 -10.21 -16.12 8.29
C GLY A 22 -10.95 -16.06 6.97
N CYS A 23 -11.99 -15.24 6.89
CA CYS A 23 -12.60 -14.88 5.63
C CYS A 23 -11.52 -14.21 4.79
N THR A 24 -10.82 -14.97 3.95
CA THR A 24 -9.90 -14.42 2.95
C THR A 24 -10.76 -13.66 1.96
N GLN A 25 -10.97 -12.36 2.21
CA GLN A 25 -11.45 -11.49 1.16
C GLN A 25 -10.42 -11.57 0.03
N PRO A 26 -10.84 -11.70 -1.25
CA PRO A 26 -9.91 -11.61 -2.36
C PRO A 26 -9.15 -10.29 -2.22
N THR A 27 -7.85 -10.38 -1.94
CA THR A 27 -7.00 -9.19 -1.86
C THR A 27 -7.11 -8.50 -3.22
N PRO A 28 -7.52 -7.22 -3.28
CA PRO A 28 -7.59 -6.49 -4.54
C PRO A 28 -6.23 -6.61 -5.26
N VAL A 29 -6.25 -7.18 -6.46
CA VAL A 29 -5.02 -7.41 -7.23
C VAL A 29 -4.68 -6.11 -7.95
N LEU A 30 -3.67 -5.41 -7.42
CA LEU A 30 -3.07 -4.21 -8.02
C LEU A 30 -2.47 -4.52 -9.41
N SER A 31 -2.56 -3.58 -10.34
CA SER A 31 -1.88 -3.68 -11.65
C SER A 31 -0.49 -3.07 -11.60
N ASP A 32 0.39 -3.57 -12.46
CA ASP A 32 1.66 -2.93 -12.79
C ASP A 32 1.42 -1.62 -13.57
N GLY A 33 2.23 -0.60 -13.31
CA GLY A 33 2.25 0.64 -14.09
C GLY A 33 2.19 1.93 -13.26
N THR A 34 1.87 3.03 -13.95
CA THR A 34 1.90 4.38 -13.39
C THR A 34 0.51 4.89 -13.04
N TYR A 35 0.36 5.27 -11.77
CA TYR A 35 -0.85 5.81 -11.17
C TYR A 35 -0.68 7.32 -10.95
N VAL A 36 -1.65 8.12 -11.38
CA VAL A 36 -1.57 9.59 -11.35
C VAL A 36 -2.76 10.15 -10.58
N THR A 37 -2.57 11.21 -9.79
CA THR A 37 -3.67 11.91 -9.14
C THR A 37 -4.57 12.59 -10.15
N SER A 38 -5.86 12.72 -9.85
CA SER A 38 -6.72 13.66 -10.60
C SER A 38 -6.34 15.09 -10.21
N GLY A 39 -5.41 15.70 -10.94
CA GLY A 39 -5.01 17.08 -10.73
C GLY A 39 -6.02 18.08 -11.30
N ASN A 40 -5.84 19.36 -10.97
CA ASN A 40 -6.54 20.42 -11.68
C ASN A 40 -5.91 20.61 -13.06
N GLU A 41 -6.69 21.07 -14.06
CA GLU A 41 -6.15 21.39 -15.40
C GLU A 41 -5.06 22.47 -15.38
N THR A 42 -4.96 23.22 -14.27
CA THR A 42 -3.98 24.28 -14.04
C THR A 42 -2.70 23.81 -13.37
N ASP A 43 -2.66 22.57 -12.86
CA ASP A 43 -1.50 22.02 -12.16
C ASP A 43 -0.38 21.81 -13.18
N PHE A 44 0.82 22.32 -12.87
CA PHE A 44 1.97 22.15 -13.76
C PHE A 44 2.51 20.72 -13.67
N PHE A 45 2.36 20.07 -12.51
CA PHE A 45 2.83 18.72 -12.29
C PHE A 45 1.87 17.93 -11.41
N GLN A 46 1.36 16.82 -11.95
CA GLN A 46 0.52 15.91 -11.19
C GLN A 46 1.38 14.84 -10.51
N PRO A 47 1.26 14.66 -9.19
CA PRO A 47 1.91 13.56 -8.51
C PRO A 47 1.59 12.20 -9.14
N ALA A 48 2.62 11.39 -9.33
CA ALA A 48 2.52 10.09 -9.97
C ALA A 48 3.41 9.07 -9.26
N ILE A 49 2.86 7.88 -9.02
CA ILE A 49 3.60 6.74 -8.49
C ILE A 49 3.55 5.58 -9.48
N THR A 50 4.71 4.99 -9.74
CA THR A 50 4.84 3.80 -10.59
C THR A 50 5.12 2.60 -9.71
N PHE A 51 4.38 1.52 -9.93
CA PHE A 51 4.62 0.22 -9.32
C PHE A 51 5.09 -0.76 -10.39
N ASP A 52 6.31 -1.27 -10.22
CA ASP A 52 6.80 -2.43 -10.97
C ASP A 52 6.64 -3.65 -10.07
N LEU A 53 5.60 -4.45 -10.36
CA LEU A 53 5.25 -5.63 -9.57
C LEU A 53 6.13 -6.83 -9.91
N THR A 54 6.84 -6.79 -11.03
CA THR A 54 7.75 -7.85 -11.46
C THR A 54 9.06 -7.76 -10.70
N GLU A 55 9.63 -6.56 -10.63
CA GLU A 55 10.89 -6.27 -9.95
C GLU A 55 10.68 -5.85 -8.48
N HIS A 56 9.42 -5.72 -8.03
CA HIS A 56 9.05 -5.23 -6.71
C HIS A 56 9.64 -3.85 -6.39
N ARG A 57 9.51 -2.91 -7.34
CA ARG A 57 10.06 -1.56 -7.28
C ARG A 57 8.95 -0.49 -7.32
N PHE A 58 9.27 0.69 -6.80
CA PHE A 58 8.51 1.90 -7.08
C PHE A 58 9.40 3.10 -7.41
N SER A 59 8.78 4.08 -8.05
CA SER A 59 9.24 5.46 -8.12
C SER A 59 8.07 6.40 -7.86
N PHE A 60 8.28 7.45 -7.06
CA PHE A 60 7.24 8.40 -6.69
C PHE A 60 7.64 9.84 -7.00
N GLY A 61 7.05 10.42 -8.04
CA GLY A 61 7.26 11.82 -8.41
C GLY A 61 6.13 12.68 -7.88
N PHE A 62 6.43 13.62 -6.98
CA PHE A 62 5.46 14.59 -6.44
C PHE A 62 6.01 16.02 -6.33
N ASN A 63 7.31 16.20 -6.53
CA ASN A 63 7.95 17.50 -6.44
C ASN A 63 9.06 17.62 -7.49
N PRO A 64 8.80 18.20 -8.67
CA PRO A 64 9.75 18.21 -9.78
C PRO A 64 10.95 19.15 -9.58
N SER A 65 10.96 20.04 -8.57
CA SER A 65 12.15 20.82 -8.19
C SER A 65 13.03 20.09 -7.19
N SER A 66 12.57 18.95 -6.68
CA SER A 66 13.40 18.09 -5.87
C SER A 66 14.50 17.48 -6.74
N SER A 67 15.76 17.59 -6.29
CA SER A 67 16.86 16.80 -6.85
C SER A 67 16.92 15.38 -6.25
N TYR A 68 16.02 15.05 -5.32
CA TYR A 68 15.94 13.75 -4.69
C TYR A 68 15.04 12.81 -5.50
N LEU A 69 15.57 11.63 -5.84
CA LEU A 69 14.82 10.57 -6.51
C LEU A 69 14.15 9.67 -5.46
N THR A 70 12.84 9.80 -5.32
CA THR A 70 12.07 8.94 -4.43
C THR A 70 11.79 7.62 -5.13
N ALA A 71 12.64 6.63 -4.92
CA ALA A 71 12.50 5.29 -5.47
C ALA A 71 12.96 4.24 -4.46
N GLY A 72 12.37 3.05 -4.54
CA GLY A 72 12.62 2.01 -3.56
C GLY A 72 11.89 0.71 -3.85
N THR A 73 11.85 -0.16 -2.85
CA THR A 73 11.14 -1.46 -2.93
C THR A 73 9.70 -1.33 -2.49
N ILE A 74 8.84 -2.20 -3.01
CA ILE A 74 7.46 -2.35 -2.55
C ILE A 74 7.20 -3.68 -1.87
N SER A 75 6.26 -3.67 -0.94
CA SER A 75 5.62 -4.86 -0.37
C SER A 75 4.11 -4.69 -0.44
N VAL A 76 3.41 -5.74 -0.89
CA VAL A 76 1.95 -5.75 -1.03
C VAL A 76 1.38 -6.77 -0.05
N ASP A 77 0.60 -6.30 0.92
CA ASP A 77 0.01 -7.15 1.96
C ASP A 77 -1.31 -6.56 2.46
N ASN A 78 -2.29 -7.42 2.76
CA ASN A 78 -3.56 -7.03 3.37
C ASN A 78 -4.31 -5.86 2.70
N GLY A 79 -4.20 -5.72 1.38
CA GLY A 79 -4.85 -4.64 0.62
C GLY A 79 -4.09 -3.30 0.65
N TYR A 80 -2.83 -3.29 1.07
CA TYR A 80 -1.97 -2.12 1.10
C TYR A 80 -0.67 -2.37 0.32
N VAL A 81 -0.13 -1.29 -0.24
CA VAL A 81 1.24 -1.23 -0.75
C VAL A 81 2.05 -0.38 0.23
N THR A 82 3.16 -0.93 0.72
CA THR A 82 4.19 -0.17 1.43
C THR A 82 5.38 0.03 0.50
N ALA A 83 5.75 1.28 0.27
CA ALA A 83 6.81 1.72 -0.62
C ALA A 83 7.91 2.40 0.21
N ALA A 84 9.07 1.74 0.37
CA ALA A 84 10.18 2.22 1.19
C ALA A 84 11.39 2.55 0.33
N THR A 85 11.93 3.78 0.44
CA THR A 85 13.06 4.24 -0.37
C THR A 85 14.32 3.40 -0.11
N ASP A 86 15.18 3.25 -1.13
CA ASP A 86 16.38 2.39 -1.04
C ASP A 86 17.37 2.83 0.04
N ASP A 87 17.40 4.13 0.35
CA ASP A 87 18.22 4.70 1.40
C ASP A 87 17.59 4.60 2.80
N GLY A 88 16.36 4.07 2.90
CA GLY A 88 15.58 3.95 4.12
C GLY A 88 15.11 5.28 4.71
N ALA A 89 15.20 6.38 3.95
CA ALA A 89 14.84 7.71 4.43
C ALA A 89 13.33 7.93 4.50
N TYR A 90 12.56 7.31 3.62
CA TYR A 90 11.12 7.53 3.52
C TYR A 90 10.31 6.26 3.28
N THR A 91 9.11 6.22 3.85
CA THR A 91 8.09 5.19 3.65
C THR A 91 6.77 5.81 3.23
N TYR A 92 6.11 5.23 2.24
CA TYR A 92 4.79 5.66 1.75
C TYR A 92 3.84 4.47 1.68
N ILE A 93 2.62 4.65 2.17
CA ILE A 93 1.61 3.61 2.25
C ILE A 93 0.42 4.01 1.38
N PHE A 94 -0.05 3.06 0.59
CA PHE A 94 -1.23 3.21 -0.25
C PHE A 94 -2.23 2.08 0.01
N GLU A 95 -3.50 2.41 0.22
CA GLU A 95 -4.59 1.45 0.24
C GLU A 95 -4.98 1.11 -1.22
N ILE A 96 -5.07 -0.18 -1.53
CA ILE A 96 -5.55 -0.65 -2.83
C ILE A 96 -7.07 -0.64 -2.80
N LYS A 97 -7.69 0.29 -3.53
CA LYS A 97 -9.16 0.40 -3.61
C LYS A 97 -9.73 -0.59 -4.62
N ASP A 98 -9.05 -0.71 -5.75
CA ASP A 98 -9.33 -1.67 -6.81
C ASP A 98 -8.07 -1.92 -7.65
N LYS A 99 -8.20 -2.69 -8.73
CA LYS A 99 -7.09 -3.06 -9.62
C LYS A 99 -6.34 -1.87 -10.23
N ASN A 100 -7.01 -0.74 -10.40
CA ASN A 100 -6.53 0.45 -11.11
C ASN A 100 -6.55 1.71 -10.24
N THR A 101 -6.91 1.61 -8.96
CA THR A 101 -7.00 2.76 -8.05
C THR A 101 -6.31 2.45 -6.73
N VAL A 102 -5.40 3.32 -6.32
CA VAL A 102 -4.81 3.33 -4.98
C VAL A 102 -5.07 4.65 -4.28
N CYS A 103 -5.03 4.65 -2.96
CA CYS A 103 -5.33 5.82 -2.13
C CYS A 103 -4.21 6.04 -1.13
N PHE A 104 -3.65 7.25 -1.06
CA PHE A 104 -2.58 7.57 -0.12
C PHE A 104 -3.07 7.51 1.32
N VAL A 105 -2.31 6.82 2.18
CA VAL A 105 -2.57 6.68 3.61
C VAL A 105 -1.51 7.46 4.36
N GLN A 106 -1.90 8.55 5.03
CA GLN A 106 -0.95 9.40 5.74
C GLN A 106 -0.40 8.71 7.00
N LYS A 107 -1.22 7.91 7.68
CA LYS A 107 -0.80 7.23 8.90
C LYS A 107 0.25 6.16 8.58
N GLY A 108 1.47 6.38 9.08
CA GLY A 108 2.61 5.49 8.83
C GLY A 108 3.43 5.85 7.59
N SER A 109 2.97 6.84 6.82
CA SER A 109 3.75 7.42 5.72
C SER A 109 4.49 8.67 6.17
N ASP A 110 5.63 8.90 5.54
CA ASP A 110 6.31 10.19 5.56
C ASP A 110 5.50 11.26 4.81
N PRO A 111 5.65 12.55 5.18
CA PRO A 111 4.90 13.64 4.56
C PRO A 111 5.32 13.86 3.10
N VAL A 112 4.34 14.08 2.24
CA VAL A 112 4.56 14.43 0.84
C VAL A 112 4.47 15.95 0.69
N THR A 113 5.61 16.59 0.40
CA THR A 113 5.67 18.05 0.21
C THR A 113 5.77 18.39 -1.27
N VAL A 114 4.64 18.83 -1.85
CA VAL A 114 4.55 19.31 -3.23
C VAL A 114 4.98 20.77 -3.37
N MET A 115 5.12 21.27 -4.60
CA MET A 115 5.36 22.69 -4.85
C MET A 115 4.18 23.56 -4.41
N LYS A 116 4.47 24.81 -4.04
CA LYS A 116 3.43 25.78 -3.72
C LYS A 116 2.54 26.05 -4.94
N GLY A 117 1.24 25.80 -4.80
CA GLY A 117 0.24 26.01 -5.85
C GLY A 117 -0.20 24.73 -6.56
N GLU A 118 0.50 23.61 -6.35
CA GLU A 118 0.07 22.29 -6.82
C GLU A 118 -0.95 21.67 -5.86
N SER A 119 -1.74 20.75 -6.38
CA SER A 119 -2.64 19.93 -5.57
C SER A 119 -1.84 19.11 -4.53
N PRO A 120 -2.21 19.18 -3.24
CA PRO A 120 -1.49 18.44 -2.21
C PRO A 120 -1.81 16.94 -2.28
N VAL A 121 -0.85 16.11 -1.87
CA VAL A 121 -1.09 14.69 -1.58
C VAL A 121 -1.34 14.56 -0.09
N THR A 122 -2.57 14.24 0.29
CA THR A 122 -3.01 14.09 1.68
C THR A 122 -3.67 12.74 1.88
N ASP A 123 -3.97 12.38 3.13
CA ASP A 123 -4.76 11.18 3.44
C ASP A 123 -6.03 11.13 2.58
N GLY A 124 -6.27 10.02 1.91
CA GLY A 124 -7.42 9.88 1.01
C GLY A 124 -7.16 10.27 -0.45
N THR A 125 -5.99 10.83 -0.80
CA THR A 125 -5.71 11.21 -2.19
C THR A 125 -5.64 9.96 -3.09
N GLU A 126 -6.55 9.89 -4.06
CA GLU A 126 -6.59 8.80 -5.04
C GLU A 126 -5.59 9.00 -6.17
N PHE A 127 -4.95 7.90 -6.58
CA PHE A 127 -4.15 7.79 -7.78
C PHE A 127 -4.76 6.70 -8.66
N LYS A 128 -4.91 6.99 -9.96
CA LYS A 128 -5.53 6.10 -10.94
C LYS A 128 -4.53 5.69 -11.99
N LEU A 129 -4.53 4.41 -12.36
CA LEU A 129 -3.67 3.86 -13.40
C LEU A 129 -3.93 4.58 -14.73
N THR A 130 -2.87 4.98 -15.42
CA THR A 130 -2.95 5.65 -16.73
C THR A 130 -2.14 4.89 -17.78
N GLY A 131 -2.52 5.04 -19.06
CA GLY A 131 -1.74 4.52 -20.20
C GLY A 131 -1.92 3.03 -20.53
N GLN A 132 -3.14 2.49 -20.41
CA GLN A 132 -3.48 1.18 -21.00
C GLN A 132 -3.72 1.28 -22.51
#